data_AF-A0A3B3ZQJ1-F1
#
_entry.id   AF-A0A3B3ZQJ1-F1
#
_cell.length_a   1.000
_cell.length_b   1.000
_cell.length_c   1.000
_cell.angle_alpha   90.00
_cell.angle_beta   90.00
_cell.angle_gamma   90.00
#
_symmetry.space_group_name_H-M   'P 1'
#
loop_
_entity.id
_entity.type
_entity.pdbx_description
1 polymer ?
#
loop_
_entity_poly.entity_id
_entity_poly.type
_entity_poly.pdbx_seq_one_letter_code
_entity_poly.pdbx_strand_id
1 'polypeptide(L)'
;PFMRGIMEAPFPAPGRTITVKNFLPGSGTEVIELCRPSDSRLEHVDFECLFSSLSLRLLLKVFASLLLERRVIFTADKLSTLSQCCHAVVALLYPFTWQHTYIPVLPPSMLDIVCTPTPFIVGLLSSSLPRLKDLPIEEVLVVDLGNSRFLRQLDDEDSILPHKLQAALEHVLDKRKELACDKGDLSNDERLDYTVVSEAFVRFFVEIVGHYSLFMGGMEREDESPFRKAVTSKSLRRFLEVFMETQMFTGFIQERELRRQGLKGLFEVRAQEYLDSLPGSEQRGVNKFLKGLGNKMKFLSKK
;
A
#
# COMPACT_ATOMS: atom_id res chain seq x y z
N PRO A 1 -2.63 -15.60 -34.54
CA PRO A 1 -3.96 -16.15 -34.15
C PRO A 1 -4.31 -15.87 -32.69
N PHE A 2 -3.44 -16.28 -31.75
CA PHE A 2 -3.64 -16.10 -30.30
C PHE A 2 -3.78 -14.64 -29.85
N MET A 3 -2.81 -13.78 -30.17
CA MET A 3 -2.86 -12.35 -29.77
C MET A 3 -4.12 -11.65 -30.29
N ARG A 4 -4.56 -11.99 -31.51
CA ARG A 4 -5.81 -11.48 -32.08
C ARG A 4 -7.01 -11.95 -31.24
N GLY A 5 -7.07 -13.23 -30.88
CA GLY A 5 -8.13 -13.76 -30.03
C GLY A 5 -8.14 -13.16 -28.61
N ILE A 6 -6.99 -12.80 -28.04
CA ILE A 6 -6.92 -12.02 -26.79
C ILE A 6 -7.52 -10.62 -26.99
N MET A 7 -7.08 -9.91 -28.03
CA MET A 7 -7.52 -8.52 -28.27
C MET A 7 -9.01 -8.41 -28.63
N GLU A 8 -9.57 -9.44 -29.27
CA GLU A 8 -10.99 -9.50 -29.64
C GLU A 8 -11.88 -10.00 -28.49
N ALA A 9 -11.31 -10.69 -27.49
CA ALA A 9 -12.07 -11.15 -26.35
C ALA A 9 -12.54 -9.97 -25.47
N PRO A 10 -13.77 -9.99 -24.94
CA PRO A 10 -14.22 -8.96 -24.01
C PRO A 10 -13.36 -8.99 -22.75
N PHE A 11 -13.03 -7.81 -22.20
CA PHE A 11 -12.27 -7.74 -20.97
C PHE A 11 -13.06 -8.41 -19.82
N PRO A 12 -12.55 -9.50 -19.22
CA PRO A 12 -13.29 -10.26 -18.23
C PRO A 12 -13.63 -9.42 -16.99
N ALA A 13 -14.81 -9.64 -16.41
CA ALA A 13 -15.10 -9.18 -15.06
C ALA A 13 -14.20 -9.90 -14.03
N PRO A 14 -13.96 -9.33 -12.83
CA PRO A 14 -13.18 -10.02 -11.79
C PRO A 14 -13.72 -11.43 -11.49
N GLY A 15 -12.82 -12.40 -11.37
CA GLY A 15 -13.15 -13.82 -11.16
C GLY A 15 -13.68 -14.56 -12.39
N ARG A 16 -13.72 -13.92 -13.57
CA ARG A 16 -14.17 -14.54 -14.83
C ARG A 16 -13.01 -14.95 -15.71
N THR A 17 -13.23 -16.04 -16.42
CA THR A 17 -12.29 -16.63 -17.38
C THR A 17 -12.72 -16.32 -18.80
N ILE A 18 -11.75 -15.95 -19.65
CA ILE A 18 -11.90 -15.97 -21.10
C ILE A 18 -11.15 -17.16 -21.68
N THR A 19 -11.63 -17.63 -22.82
CA THR A 19 -11.04 -18.79 -23.51
C THR A 19 -10.58 -18.35 -24.88
N VAL A 20 -9.29 -18.50 -25.17
CA VAL A 20 -8.66 -18.07 -26.43
C VAL A 20 -8.11 -19.28 -27.17
N LYS A 21 -8.46 -19.40 -28.46
CA LYS A 21 -7.93 -20.45 -29.32
C LYS A 21 -6.57 -20.01 -29.90
N ASN A 22 -5.53 -20.80 -29.64
CA ASN A 22 -4.22 -20.64 -30.25
C ASN A 22 -4.00 -21.71 -31.31
N PHE A 23 -3.60 -21.31 -32.52
CA PHE A 23 -3.27 -22.25 -33.58
C PHE A 23 -1.76 -22.35 -33.70
N LEU A 24 -1.20 -23.52 -33.38
CA LEU A 24 0.22 -23.81 -33.45
C LEU A 24 0.50 -24.69 -34.69
N PRO A 25 1.39 -24.25 -35.60
CA PRO A 25 1.78 -25.08 -36.75
C PRO A 25 2.34 -26.43 -36.28
N GLY A 26 1.75 -27.54 -36.73
CA GLY A 26 2.18 -28.90 -36.39
C GLY A 26 1.54 -29.51 -35.14
N SER A 27 0.97 -28.71 -34.24
CA SER A 27 0.35 -29.17 -32.99
C SER A 27 -1.18 -28.98 -32.94
N GLY A 28 -1.75 -28.27 -33.91
CA GLY A 28 -3.21 -28.08 -34.01
C GLY A 28 -3.72 -26.85 -33.25
N THR A 29 -4.99 -26.90 -32.84
CA THR A 29 -5.63 -25.80 -32.09
C THR A 29 -5.61 -26.11 -30.60
N GLU A 30 -4.90 -25.30 -29.83
CA GLU A 30 -4.94 -25.30 -28.37
C GLU A 30 -5.96 -24.29 -27.85
N VAL A 31 -6.53 -24.59 -26.69
CA VAL A 31 -7.49 -23.72 -26.02
C VAL A 31 -6.84 -23.25 -24.72
N ILE A 32 -6.58 -21.95 -24.61
CA ILE A 32 -5.95 -21.33 -23.44
C ILE A 32 -7.01 -20.59 -22.65
N GLU A 33 -7.10 -20.88 -21.36
CA GLU A 33 -8.00 -20.22 -20.42
C GLU A 33 -7.24 -19.16 -19.62
N LEU A 34 -7.74 -17.93 -19.62
CA LEU A 34 -7.16 -16.79 -18.91
C LEU A 34 -8.21 -16.26 -17.93
N CYS A 35 -7.92 -16.34 -16.62
CA CYS A 35 -8.81 -15.87 -15.57
C CYS A 35 -8.36 -14.52 -15.04
N ARG A 36 -9.27 -13.55 -14.96
CA ARG A 36 -9.03 -12.33 -14.19
C ARG A 36 -9.22 -12.62 -12.71
N PRO A 37 -8.25 -12.35 -11.84
CA PRO A 37 -8.42 -12.54 -10.40
C PRO A 37 -9.63 -11.79 -9.84
N SER A 38 -10.29 -12.38 -8.85
CA SER A 38 -11.39 -11.73 -8.12
C SER A 38 -10.89 -10.52 -7.32
N ASP A 39 -9.65 -10.58 -6.85
CA ASP A 39 -8.91 -9.48 -6.23
C ASP A 39 -7.59 -9.29 -7.00
N SER A 40 -7.43 -8.13 -7.62
CA SER A 40 -6.26 -7.79 -8.44
C SER A 40 -5.18 -7.02 -7.66
N ARG A 41 -5.41 -6.71 -6.37
CA ARG A 41 -4.47 -5.91 -5.56
C ARG A 41 -3.07 -6.50 -5.50
N LEU A 42 -2.96 -7.82 -5.54
CA LEU A 42 -1.70 -8.56 -5.41
C LEU A 42 -1.28 -9.28 -6.71
N GLU A 43 -1.95 -9.04 -7.84
CA GLU A 43 -1.72 -9.80 -9.08
C GLU A 43 -0.31 -9.61 -9.68
N HIS A 44 0.29 -8.44 -9.47
CA HIS A 44 1.62 -8.09 -9.98
C HIS A 44 2.59 -7.71 -8.85
N VAL A 45 2.31 -8.19 -7.64
CA VAL A 45 3.07 -7.84 -6.45
C VAL A 45 3.89 -9.03 -5.99
N ASP A 46 5.19 -8.82 -5.88
CA ASP A 46 6.15 -9.75 -5.30
C ASP A 46 6.79 -9.07 -4.09
N PHE A 47 6.34 -9.47 -2.89
CA PHE A 47 6.89 -8.95 -1.66
C PHE A 47 8.23 -9.61 -1.29
N GLU A 48 8.53 -10.82 -1.79
CA GLU A 48 9.78 -11.50 -1.43
C GLU A 48 10.99 -10.74 -1.98
N CYS A 49 10.89 -10.19 -3.20
CA CYS A 49 11.92 -9.30 -3.74
C CYS A 49 12.16 -8.08 -2.83
N LEU A 50 11.10 -7.46 -2.31
CA LEU A 50 11.17 -6.30 -1.43
C LEU A 50 11.82 -6.65 -0.08
N PHE A 51 11.37 -7.71 0.58
CA PHE A 51 11.91 -8.16 1.87
C PHE A 51 13.34 -8.71 1.77
N SER A 52 13.73 -9.20 0.60
CA SER A 52 15.12 -9.60 0.32
C SER A 52 16.04 -8.39 0.08
N SER A 53 15.48 -7.28 -0.43
CA SER A 53 16.26 -6.08 -0.79
C SER A 53 16.35 -5.06 0.35
N LEU A 54 15.36 -5.01 1.24
CA LEU A 54 15.28 -4.05 2.34
C LEU A 54 15.06 -4.73 3.68
N SER A 55 15.84 -4.32 4.68
CA SER A 55 15.53 -4.64 6.07
C SER A 55 14.18 -4.03 6.46
N LEU A 56 13.47 -4.69 7.38
CA LEU A 56 12.14 -4.26 7.82
C LEU A 56 12.15 -2.80 8.33
N ARG A 57 13.19 -2.43 9.08
CA ARG A 57 13.38 -1.05 9.56
C ARG A 57 13.44 -0.04 8.41
N LEU A 58 14.20 -0.31 7.35
CA LEU A 58 14.30 0.59 6.21
C LEU A 58 13.01 0.61 5.39
N LEU A 59 12.37 -0.54 5.23
CA LEU A 59 11.07 -0.63 4.57
C LEU A 59 10.02 0.26 5.25
N LEU A 60 9.96 0.26 6.58
CA LEU A 60 8.99 1.09 7.31
C LEU A 60 9.28 2.59 7.22
N LYS A 61 10.55 2.98 7.14
CA LYS A 61 10.94 4.39 6.86
C LYS A 61 10.56 4.83 5.45
N VAL A 62 10.75 3.95 4.46
CA VAL A 62 10.27 4.16 3.09
C VAL A 62 8.76 4.31 3.08
N PHE A 63 8.04 3.35 3.69
CA PHE A 63 6.59 3.39 3.81
C PHE A 63 6.10 4.69 4.47
N ALA A 64 6.71 5.09 5.59
CA ALA A 64 6.41 6.35 6.27
C ALA A 64 6.62 7.58 5.37
N SER A 65 7.70 7.59 4.60
CA SER A 65 7.98 8.66 3.64
C SER A 65 6.95 8.74 2.53
N LEU A 66 6.49 7.59 2.03
CA LEU A 66 5.42 7.52 1.04
C LEU A 66 4.08 7.99 1.60
N LEU A 67 3.77 7.68 2.86
CA LEU A 67 2.56 8.19 3.53
C LEU A 67 2.51 9.72 3.58
N LEU A 68 3.67 10.39 3.61
CA LEU A 68 3.75 11.85 3.56
C LEU A 68 3.98 12.40 2.14
N GLU A 69 3.75 11.57 1.12
CA GLU A 69 3.94 11.93 -0.29
C GLU A 69 5.32 12.54 -0.57
N ARG A 70 6.38 11.92 -0.07
CA ARG A 70 7.75 12.39 -0.33
C ARG A 70 8.28 11.93 -1.67
N ARG A 71 9.34 12.59 -2.13
CA ARG A 71 10.14 12.18 -3.29
C ARG A 71 11.02 11.00 -2.88
N VAL A 72 10.81 9.84 -3.50
CA VAL A 72 11.57 8.62 -3.22
C VAL A 72 12.21 8.07 -4.49
N ILE A 73 13.52 7.85 -4.44
CA ILE A 73 14.31 7.22 -5.50
C ILE A 73 14.78 5.85 -4.99
N PHE A 74 14.41 4.79 -5.69
CA PHE A 74 15.00 3.47 -5.50
C PHE A 74 16.15 3.25 -6.49
N THR A 75 17.24 2.63 -6.04
CA THR A 75 18.37 2.29 -6.90
C THR A 75 18.76 0.83 -6.76
N ALA A 76 18.99 0.16 -7.89
CA ALA A 76 19.47 -1.23 -7.95
C ALA A 76 20.19 -1.50 -9.27
N ASP A 77 20.94 -2.61 -9.34
CA ASP A 77 21.65 -3.01 -10.55
C ASP A 77 20.76 -3.71 -11.58
N LYS A 78 19.58 -4.20 -11.15
CA LYS A 78 18.65 -4.99 -11.96
C LYS A 78 17.32 -4.28 -12.11
N LEU A 79 16.81 -4.21 -13.33
CA LEU A 79 15.50 -3.66 -13.65
C LEU A 79 14.36 -4.42 -12.95
N SER A 80 14.50 -5.75 -12.82
CA SER A 80 13.51 -6.58 -12.12
C SER A 80 13.40 -6.21 -10.65
N THR A 81 14.52 -6.01 -9.95
CA THR A 81 14.52 -5.59 -8.54
C THR A 81 13.86 -4.22 -8.37
N LEU A 82 14.16 -3.27 -9.26
CA LEU A 82 13.53 -1.95 -9.25
C LEU A 82 12.02 -2.04 -9.44
N SER A 83 11.57 -2.71 -10.50
CA SER A 83 10.14 -2.80 -10.80
C SER A 83 9.37 -3.54 -9.71
N GLN A 84 9.85 -4.71 -9.28
CA GLN A 84 9.21 -5.52 -8.24
C GLN A 84 9.13 -4.76 -6.90
N CYS A 85 10.23 -4.15 -6.44
CA CYS A 85 10.23 -3.39 -5.19
C CYS A 85 9.31 -2.17 -5.27
N CYS A 86 9.31 -1.43 -6.39
CA CYS A 86 8.42 -0.27 -6.59
C CYS A 86 6.94 -0.68 -6.54
N HIS A 87 6.56 -1.75 -7.25
CA HIS A 87 5.18 -2.24 -7.23
C HIS A 87 4.79 -2.74 -5.84
N ALA A 88 5.69 -3.45 -5.15
CA ALA A 88 5.46 -3.93 -3.80
C ALA A 88 5.23 -2.78 -2.82
N VAL A 89 6.09 -1.75 -2.76
CA VAL A 89 5.89 -0.63 -1.82
C VAL A 89 4.62 0.16 -2.12
N VAL A 90 4.22 0.31 -3.38
CA VAL A 90 2.94 0.96 -3.73
C VAL A 90 1.75 0.11 -3.27
N ALA A 91 1.83 -1.22 -3.39
CA ALA A 91 0.77 -2.12 -2.91
C ALA A 91 0.58 -2.03 -1.38
N LEU A 92 1.63 -1.71 -0.62
CA LEU A 92 1.54 -1.47 0.83
C LEU A 92 0.72 -0.23 1.20
N LEU A 93 0.45 0.68 0.26
CA LEU A 93 -0.34 1.89 0.49
C LEU A 93 -1.85 1.62 0.48
N TYR A 94 -2.32 0.44 0.05
CA TYR A 94 -3.75 0.09 0.03
C TYR A 94 -4.37 0.26 1.43
N PRO A 95 -5.49 1.01 1.58
CA PRO A 95 -6.50 1.33 0.56
C PRO A 95 -6.26 2.61 -0.23
N PHE A 96 -5.16 3.31 0.01
CA PHE A 96 -4.81 4.53 -0.71
C PHE A 96 -4.17 4.21 -2.06
N THR A 97 -4.40 5.09 -3.03
CA THR A 97 -3.75 5.03 -4.33
C THR A 97 -2.75 6.18 -4.41
N TRP A 98 -1.52 5.89 -4.79
CA TRP A 98 -0.51 6.92 -5.06
C TRP A 98 -1.01 7.87 -6.15
N GLN A 99 -1.01 9.19 -5.88
CA GLN A 99 -1.60 10.20 -6.76
C GLN A 99 -0.57 10.90 -7.67
N HIS A 100 0.71 10.65 -7.47
CA HIS A 100 1.79 11.43 -8.09
C HIS A 100 2.58 10.61 -9.12
N THR A 101 3.67 11.19 -9.65
CA THR A 101 4.53 10.53 -10.62
C THR A 101 5.05 9.18 -10.07
N TYR A 102 4.84 8.12 -10.84
CA TYR A 102 5.27 6.77 -10.52
C TYR A 102 5.97 6.17 -11.74
N ILE A 103 7.29 6.00 -11.65
CA ILE A 103 8.12 5.46 -12.73
C ILE A 103 9.05 4.39 -12.15
N PRO A 104 8.62 3.11 -12.11
CA PRO A 104 9.38 2.01 -11.50
C PRO A 104 10.77 1.82 -12.09
N VAL A 105 10.93 2.18 -13.36
CA VAL A 105 12.18 2.13 -14.10
C VAL A 105 12.24 3.37 -14.97
N LEU A 106 13.03 4.35 -14.58
CA LEU A 106 13.24 5.57 -15.35
C LEU A 106 14.38 5.37 -16.36
N PRO A 107 14.16 5.65 -17.66
CA PRO A 107 15.21 5.67 -18.65
C PRO A 107 16.29 6.72 -18.32
N PRO A 108 17.59 6.43 -18.51
CA PRO A 108 18.67 7.39 -18.23
C PRO A 108 18.57 8.71 -19.00
N SER A 109 17.90 8.74 -20.15
CA SER A 109 17.66 9.95 -20.94
C SER A 109 16.66 10.92 -20.29
N MET A 110 15.85 10.44 -19.34
CA MET A 110 14.81 11.22 -18.66
C MET A 110 15.19 11.55 -17.21
N LEU A 111 16.47 11.41 -16.84
CA LEU A 111 16.93 11.55 -15.46
C LEU A 111 16.52 12.89 -14.84
N ASP A 112 16.46 13.97 -15.62
CA ASP A 112 16.13 15.32 -15.17
C ASP A 112 14.74 15.43 -14.51
N ILE A 113 13.83 14.46 -14.74
CA ILE A 113 12.52 14.43 -14.08
C ILE A 113 12.62 14.40 -12.56
N VAL A 114 13.72 13.86 -12.00
CA VAL A 114 13.94 13.78 -10.54
C VAL A 114 14.14 15.16 -9.91
N CYS A 115 14.34 16.21 -10.71
CA CYS A 115 14.41 17.60 -10.24
C CYS A 115 13.03 18.26 -10.05
N THR A 116 11.93 17.55 -10.36
CA THR A 116 10.58 18.08 -10.13
C THR A 116 10.33 18.35 -8.64
N PRO A 117 9.66 19.47 -8.29
CA PRO A 117 9.30 19.74 -6.90
C PRO A 117 8.12 18.89 -6.41
N THR A 118 7.41 18.20 -7.31
CA THR A 118 6.27 17.36 -6.92
C THR A 118 6.72 16.04 -6.31
N PRO A 119 5.90 15.39 -5.47
CA PRO A 119 6.16 14.03 -5.02
C PRO A 119 6.36 13.06 -6.18
N PHE A 120 7.17 12.02 -5.97
CA PHE A 120 7.33 10.96 -6.94
C PHE A 120 7.89 9.69 -6.30
N ILE A 121 7.69 8.57 -6.99
CA ILE A 121 8.40 7.32 -6.76
C ILE A 121 9.09 6.95 -8.08
N VAL A 122 10.41 6.86 -8.06
CA VAL A 122 11.23 6.60 -9.25
C VAL A 122 12.24 5.49 -8.97
N GLY A 123 12.41 4.56 -9.90
CA GLY A 123 13.50 3.58 -9.87
C GLY A 123 14.61 3.92 -10.88
N LEU A 124 15.86 3.94 -10.42
CA LEU A 124 17.05 4.20 -11.22
C LEU A 124 18.01 3.02 -11.19
N LEU A 125 18.61 2.69 -12.33
CA LEU A 125 19.76 1.80 -12.32
C LEU A 125 20.92 2.45 -11.56
N SER A 126 21.66 1.67 -10.76
CA SER A 126 22.83 2.16 -10.01
C SER A 126 23.86 2.87 -10.90
N SER A 127 23.95 2.49 -12.19
CA SER A 127 24.80 3.16 -13.18
C SER A 127 24.44 4.63 -13.44
N SER A 128 23.24 5.06 -13.05
CA SER A 128 22.78 6.46 -13.15
C SER A 128 23.13 7.29 -11.91
N LEU A 129 23.58 6.67 -10.81
CA LEU A 129 23.95 7.37 -9.57
C LEU A 129 24.99 8.47 -9.74
N PRO A 130 26.05 8.33 -10.56
CA PRO A 130 27.01 9.41 -10.78
C PRO A 130 26.33 10.67 -11.32
N ARG A 131 25.48 10.53 -12.34
CA ARG A 131 24.73 11.64 -12.93
C ARG A 131 23.70 12.24 -11.97
N LEU A 132 23.11 11.41 -11.10
CA LEU A 132 22.17 11.88 -10.08
C LEU A 132 22.83 12.84 -9.07
N LYS A 133 24.12 12.65 -8.77
CA LYS A 133 24.87 13.53 -7.84
C LYS A 133 25.07 14.94 -8.39
N ASP A 134 25.10 15.08 -9.71
CA ASP A 134 25.32 16.36 -10.38
C ASP A 134 24.01 17.18 -10.51
N LEU A 135 22.87 16.58 -10.18
CA LEU A 135 21.57 17.23 -10.26
C LEU A 135 21.20 17.98 -8.97
N PRO A 136 20.52 19.14 -9.07
CA PRO A 136 20.08 19.93 -7.92
C PRO A 136 18.82 19.31 -7.29
N ILE A 137 18.95 18.10 -6.75
CA ILE A 137 17.88 17.43 -6.03
C ILE A 137 17.93 17.79 -4.53
N GLU A 138 16.81 18.26 -3.99
CA GLU A 138 16.63 18.53 -2.56
C GLU A 138 15.45 17.71 -2.03
N GLU A 139 15.47 17.44 -0.72
CA GLU A 139 14.38 16.76 0.00
C GLU A 139 13.91 15.44 -0.66
N VAL A 140 14.87 14.57 -1.01
CA VAL A 140 14.60 13.27 -1.64
C VAL A 140 15.22 12.14 -0.84
N LEU A 141 14.42 11.10 -0.57
CA LEU A 141 14.88 9.86 0.02
C LEU A 141 15.49 8.99 -1.09
N VAL A 142 16.77 8.62 -0.97
CA VAL A 142 17.45 7.76 -1.96
C VAL A 142 17.79 6.43 -1.31
N VAL A 143 17.18 5.36 -1.83
CA VAL A 143 17.19 4.01 -1.28
C VAL A 143 18.00 3.08 -2.17
N ASP A 144 19.08 2.54 -1.64
CA ASP A 144 19.91 1.52 -2.30
C ASP A 144 19.38 0.13 -1.94
N LEU A 145 18.61 -0.45 -2.87
CA LEU A 145 18.03 -1.79 -2.76
C LEU A 145 19.08 -2.89 -2.85
N GLY A 146 20.22 -2.63 -3.51
CA GLY A 146 21.29 -3.61 -3.67
C GLY A 146 22.06 -3.86 -2.38
N ASN A 147 22.20 -2.81 -1.56
CA ASN A 147 22.96 -2.87 -0.30
C ASN A 147 22.11 -2.64 0.96
N SER A 148 20.78 -2.56 0.82
CA SER A 148 19.84 -2.33 1.93
C SER A 148 20.24 -1.14 2.82
N ARG A 149 20.34 0.06 2.22
CA ARG A 149 20.72 1.29 2.92
C ARG A 149 20.11 2.54 2.29
N PHE A 150 20.17 3.66 3.00
CA PHE A 150 19.89 4.97 2.43
C PHE A 150 21.17 5.66 1.99
N LEU A 151 21.17 6.18 0.75
CA LEU A 151 22.21 7.05 0.24
C LEU A 151 21.94 8.52 0.60
N ARG A 152 20.66 8.85 0.83
CA ARG A 152 20.18 10.14 1.31
C ARG A 152 18.87 9.93 2.07
N GLN A 153 18.68 10.69 3.16
CA GLN A 153 17.53 10.65 4.07
C GLN A 153 17.22 12.06 4.57
N LEU A 154 16.03 12.24 5.16
CA LEU A 154 15.50 13.50 5.66
C LEU A 154 15.58 13.62 7.20
N ASP A 155 16.07 12.56 7.85
CA ASP A 155 16.40 12.45 9.28
C ASP A 155 15.20 12.53 10.26
N ASP A 156 13.98 12.51 9.75
CA ASP A 156 12.74 12.49 10.55
C ASP A 156 11.89 11.23 10.35
N GLU A 157 12.32 10.29 9.49
CA GLU A 157 11.53 9.11 9.09
C GLU A 157 11.13 8.22 10.28
N ASP A 158 12.00 8.12 11.29
CA ASP A 158 11.76 7.36 12.52
C ASP A 158 10.62 7.93 13.38
N SER A 159 10.22 9.18 13.14
CA SER A 159 9.23 9.91 13.95
C SER A 159 7.86 10.06 13.31
N ILE A 160 7.73 9.67 12.04
CA ILE A 160 6.51 9.84 11.25
C ILE A 160 5.39 8.91 11.76
N LEU A 161 5.68 7.61 11.86
CA LEU A 161 4.64 6.63 12.18
C LEU A 161 4.28 6.65 13.67
N PRO A 162 3.00 6.41 14.03
CA PRO A 162 2.61 6.22 15.41
C PRO A 162 3.31 4.98 16.01
N HIS A 163 4.24 5.17 16.95
CA HIS A 163 5.12 4.12 17.50
C HIS A 163 4.40 2.80 17.86
N LYS A 164 3.19 2.85 18.44
CA LYS A 164 2.45 1.62 18.79
C LYS A 164 1.95 0.85 17.57
N LEU A 165 1.53 1.55 16.52
CA LEU A 165 1.11 0.94 15.26
C LEU A 165 2.33 0.42 14.49
N GLN A 166 3.43 1.16 14.50
CA GLN A 166 4.69 0.72 13.90
C GLN A 166 5.19 -0.56 14.57
N ALA A 167 5.29 -0.61 15.90
CA ALA A 167 5.74 -1.81 16.62
C ALA A 167 4.84 -3.03 16.39
N ALA A 168 3.52 -2.81 16.26
CA ALA A 168 2.57 -3.88 15.93
C ALA A 168 2.79 -4.40 14.50
N LEU A 169 3.01 -3.49 13.55
CA LEU A 169 3.30 -3.83 12.16
C LEU A 169 4.63 -4.58 12.04
N GLU A 170 5.68 -4.11 12.71
CA GLU A 170 6.99 -4.79 12.78
C GLU A 170 6.85 -6.22 13.28
N HIS A 171 6.17 -6.42 14.41
CA HIS A 171 5.98 -7.75 14.99
C HIS A 171 5.25 -8.73 14.04
N VAL A 172 4.23 -8.25 13.30
CA VAL A 172 3.50 -9.11 12.35
C VAL A 172 4.38 -9.43 11.13
N LEU A 173 5.13 -8.45 10.62
CA LEU A 173 5.98 -8.63 9.44
C LEU A 173 7.22 -9.50 9.72
N ASP A 174 7.75 -9.46 10.94
CA ASP A 174 8.82 -10.37 11.38
C ASP A 174 8.34 -11.82 11.44
N LYS A 175 7.10 -12.06 11.87
CA LYS A 175 6.50 -13.40 11.98
C LYS A 175 5.69 -13.83 10.75
N ARG A 176 5.76 -13.10 9.64
CA ARG A 176 4.86 -13.30 8.49
C ARG A 176 4.89 -14.71 7.92
N LYS A 177 6.08 -15.33 7.84
CA LYS A 177 6.26 -16.70 7.32
C LYS A 177 5.63 -17.74 8.25
N GLU A 178 5.82 -17.61 9.57
CA GLU A 178 5.17 -18.47 10.57
C GLU A 178 3.65 -18.36 10.50
N LEU A 179 3.13 -17.13 10.43
CA LEU A 179 1.70 -16.85 10.35
C LEU A 179 1.04 -17.31 9.03
N ALA A 180 1.83 -17.46 7.97
CA ALA A 180 1.40 -18.01 6.69
C ALA A 180 1.27 -19.54 6.76
N CYS A 181 2.26 -20.22 7.37
CA CYS A 181 2.26 -21.68 7.52
C CYS A 181 1.14 -22.18 8.44
N ASP A 182 0.79 -21.45 9.51
CA ASP A 182 -0.30 -21.82 10.43
C ASP A 182 -1.69 -21.86 9.77
N LYS A 183 -1.85 -21.32 8.55
CA LYS A 183 -3.14 -21.16 7.87
C LYS A 183 -3.40 -22.12 6.70
N GLY A 184 -2.46 -22.98 6.29
CA GLY A 184 -2.68 -23.84 5.13
C GLY A 184 -1.72 -25.02 4.93
N ASP A 185 -2.23 -26.09 4.31
CA ASP A 185 -1.50 -27.28 3.88
C ASP A 185 -0.62 -26.98 2.64
N LEU A 186 0.70 -27.10 2.80
CA LEU A 186 1.87 -27.30 1.89
C LEU A 186 1.87 -26.91 0.39
N SER A 187 0.86 -26.27 -0.19
CA SER A 187 0.74 -26.13 -1.66
C SER A 187 0.71 -24.71 -2.23
N ASN A 188 0.64 -23.64 -1.42
CA ASN A 188 0.64 -22.25 -1.90
C ASN A 188 1.27 -21.24 -0.90
N ASP A 189 2.45 -21.58 -0.37
CA ASP A 189 3.12 -20.85 0.72
C ASP A 189 3.38 -19.36 0.40
N GLU A 190 3.87 -19.03 -0.81
CA GLU A 190 4.18 -17.65 -1.20
C GLU A 190 2.95 -16.72 -1.26
N ARG A 191 1.81 -17.22 -1.75
CA ARG A 191 0.57 -16.43 -1.81
C ARG A 191 -0.02 -16.18 -0.44
N LEU A 192 0.19 -17.10 0.51
CA LEU A 192 -0.25 -16.92 1.89
C LEU A 192 0.59 -15.86 2.60
N ASP A 193 1.91 -15.83 2.41
CA ASP A 193 2.78 -14.77 2.95
C ASP A 193 2.34 -13.39 2.43
N TYR A 194 2.09 -13.25 1.12
CA TYR A 194 1.65 -11.97 0.55
C TYR A 194 0.30 -11.51 1.09
N THR A 195 -0.58 -12.46 1.42
CA THR A 195 -1.87 -12.17 2.07
C THR A 195 -1.65 -11.69 3.51
N VAL A 196 -0.73 -12.29 4.26
CA VAL A 196 -0.37 -11.84 5.62
C VAL A 196 0.19 -10.42 5.59
N VAL A 197 1.09 -10.12 4.65
CA VAL A 197 1.63 -8.77 4.46
C VAL A 197 0.50 -7.79 4.13
N SER A 198 -0.35 -8.10 3.14
CA SER A 198 -1.49 -7.23 2.79
C SER A 198 -2.42 -6.97 3.98
N GLU A 199 -2.77 -8.00 4.75
CA GLU A 199 -3.65 -7.88 5.93
C GLU A 199 -3.00 -7.05 7.04
N ALA A 200 -1.68 -7.15 7.24
CA ALA A 200 -0.96 -6.35 8.23
C ALA A 200 -1.08 -4.84 7.93
N PHE A 201 -0.86 -4.45 6.67
CA PHE A 201 -1.00 -3.05 6.23
C PHE A 201 -2.46 -2.58 6.20
N VAL A 202 -3.41 -3.44 5.81
CA VAL A 202 -4.84 -3.10 5.92
C VAL A 202 -5.23 -2.83 7.37
N ARG A 203 -4.80 -3.67 8.31
CA ARG A 203 -5.06 -3.45 9.75
C ARG A 203 -4.42 -2.16 10.25
N PHE A 204 -3.20 -1.86 9.82
CA PHE A 204 -2.55 -0.59 10.12
C PHE A 204 -3.44 0.59 9.70
N PHE A 205 -3.97 0.60 8.48
CA PHE A 205 -4.85 1.67 8.02
C PHE A 205 -6.24 1.66 8.66
N VAL A 206 -6.79 0.49 9.01
CA VAL A 206 -8.07 0.41 9.72
C VAL A 206 -7.98 1.11 11.09
N GLU A 207 -6.86 1.00 11.80
CA GLU A 207 -6.66 1.72 13.07
C GLU A 207 -6.51 3.25 12.88
N ILE A 208 -6.04 3.69 11.72
CA ILE A 208 -5.80 5.11 11.43
C ILE A 208 -7.07 5.79 10.91
N VAL A 209 -7.73 5.17 9.94
CA VAL A 209 -8.82 5.76 9.16
C VAL A 209 -10.08 4.89 9.08
N GLY A 210 -10.15 3.74 9.76
CA GLY A 210 -11.30 2.81 9.65
C GLY A 210 -12.64 3.43 10.06
N HIS A 211 -12.62 4.50 10.85
CA HIS A 211 -13.81 5.25 11.25
C HIS A 211 -14.27 6.33 10.26
N TYR A 212 -13.64 6.44 9.09
CA TYR A 212 -13.96 7.45 8.07
C TYR A 212 -15.46 7.51 7.73
N SER A 213 -16.13 6.36 7.67
CA SER A 213 -17.55 6.26 7.32
C SER A 213 -18.48 6.99 8.29
N LEU A 214 -18.07 7.21 9.54
CA LEU A 214 -18.82 7.99 10.53
C LEU A 214 -18.79 9.50 10.24
N PHE A 215 -17.86 9.95 9.40
CA PHE A 215 -17.63 11.35 9.08
C PHE A 215 -17.99 11.71 7.64
N MET A 216 -18.38 10.71 6.83
CA MET A 216 -18.87 10.91 5.46
C MET A 216 -20.33 11.41 5.44
N GLY A 217 -20.62 12.41 4.61
CA GLY A 217 -22.00 12.81 4.29
C GLY A 217 -22.56 14.06 4.99
N GLY A 218 -21.72 14.94 5.52
CA GLY A 218 -22.11 16.30 5.89
C GLY A 218 -21.83 17.27 4.74
N MET A 219 -22.85 17.99 4.27
CA MET A 219 -22.84 18.80 3.04
C MET A 219 -21.88 20.00 3.04
N GLU A 220 -21.26 20.32 4.18
CA GLU A 220 -20.28 21.41 4.34
C GLU A 220 -19.30 21.04 5.45
N ARG A 221 -18.25 20.27 5.16
CA ARG A 221 -17.16 20.05 6.12
C ARG A 221 -15.83 20.45 5.52
N GLU A 222 -15.58 21.75 5.52
CA GLU A 222 -14.22 22.29 5.42
C GLU A 222 -13.38 21.96 6.68
N ASP A 223 -14.02 21.54 7.79
CA ASP A 223 -13.33 21.18 9.02
C ASP A 223 -13.23 19.66 9.21
N GLU A 224 -12.07 19.10 8.88
CA GLU A 224 -11.72 17.71 9.17
C GLU A 224 -11.34 17.48 10.66
N SER A 225 -11.37 18.52 11.50
CA SER A 225 -11.04 18.40 12.93
C SER A 225 -11.86 17.37 13.70
N PRO A 226 -13.15 17.12 13.44
CA PRO A 226 -13.93 16.10 14.14
C PRO A 226 -13.39 14.69 13.88
N PHE A 227 -12.96 14.39 12.65
CA PHE A 227 -12.39 13.08 12.29
C PHE A 227 -11.07 12.84 13.04
N ARG A 228 -10.18 13.84 13.07
CA ARG A 228 -8.90 13.77 13.79
C ARG A 228 -9.10 13.69 15.31
N LYS A 229 -10.04 14.47 15.87
CA LYS A 229 -10.37 14.46 17.30
C LYS A 229 -11.00 13.15 17.76
N ALA A 230 -11.54 12.35 16.84
CA ALA A 230 -12.20 11.09 17.16
C ALA A 230 -11.24 10.06 17.75
N VAL A 231 -9.98 10.10 17.31
CA VAL A 231 -8.91 9.24 17.81
C VAL A 231 -8.46 9.68 19.20
N THR A 232 -8.19 8.75 20.11
CA THR A 232 -7.73 9.06 21.49
C THR A 232 -6.22 9.24 21.60
N SER A 233 -5.44 8.55 20.76
CA SER A 233 -3.97 8.57 20.80
C SER A 233 -3.39 9.89 20.29
N LYS A 234 -2.58 10.57 21.12
CA LYS A 234 -1.89 11.82 20.74
C LYS A 234 -0.92 11.63 19.57
N SER A 235 -0.18 10.52 19.53
CA SER A 235 0.77 10.24 18.43
C SER A 235 0.04 10.02 17.11
N LEU A 236 -1.10 9.33 17.14
CA LEU A 236 -1.92 9.10 15.96
C LEU A 236 -2.59 10.40 15.48
N ARG A 237 -3.05 11.27 16.39
CA ARG A 237 -3.55 12.61 16.02
C ARG A 237 -2.50 13.46 15.30
N ARG A 238 -1.24 13.43 15.79
CA ARG A 238 -0.12 14.16 15.16
C ARG A 238 0.20 13.61 13.78
N PHE A 239 0.17 12.29 13.61
CA PHE A 239 0.33 11.68 12.29
C PHE A 239 -0.81 12.09 11.35
N LEU A 240 -2.07 11.97 11.80
CA LEU A 240 -3.25 12.36 11.02
C LEU A 240 -3.23 13.82 10.58
N GLU A 241 -2.72 14.72 11.43
CA GLU A 241 -2.57 16.15 11.08
C GLU A 241 -1.76 16.39 9.81
N VAL A 242 -0.74 15.57 9.53
CA VAL A 242 0.06 15.69 8.31
C VAL A 242 -0.48 14.79 7.21
N PHE A 243 -0.92 13.57 7.55
CA PHE A 243 -1.41 12.59 6.58
C PHE A 243 -2.69 13.05 5.88
N MET A 244 -3.56 13.78 6.56
CA MET A 244 -4.83 14.25 5.98
C MET A 244 -4.62 15.33 4.91
N GLU A 245 -3.49 16.05 4.93
CA GLU A 245 -3.11 17.04 3.91
C GLU A 245 -2.63 16.40 2.59
N THR A 246 -2.54 15.07 2.54
CA THR A 246 -2.03 14.35 1.36
C THR A 246 -3.09 14.19 0.28
N GLN A 247 -2.64 14.14 -0.98
CA GLN A 247 -3.52 13.83 -2.10
C GLN A 247 -4.07 12.40 -2.01
N MET A 248 -3.29 11.45 -1.49
CA MET A 248 -3.75 10.10 -1.19
C MET A 248 -4.99 10.10 -0.29
N PHE A 249 -4.96 10.84 0.82
CA PHE A 249 -6.10 10.92 1.74
C PHE A 249 -7.30 11.61 1.08
N THR A 250 -7.07 12.73 0.40
CA THR A 250 -8.12 13.45 -0.34
C THR A 250 -8.79 12.56 -1.39
N GLY A 251 -8.00 11.88 -2.21
CA GLY A 251 -8.50 10.96 -3.23
C GLY A 251 -9.25 9.77 -2.63
N PHE A 252 -8.80 9.24 -1.50
CA PHE A 252 -9.49 8.18 -0.76
C PHE A 252 -10.90 8.61 -0.34
N ILE A 253 -11.05 9.80 0.26
CA ILE A 253 -12.35 10.33 0.68
C ILE A 253 -13.26 10.58 -0.52
N GLN A 254 -12.77 11.30 -1.54
CA GLN A 254 -13.55 11.61 -2.75
C GLN A 254 -14.06 10.36 -3.46
N GLU A 255 -13.21 9.33 -3.62
CA GLU A 255 -13.60 8.06 -4.23
C GLU A 255 -14.76 7.40 -3.48
N ARG A 256 -14.74 7.44 -2.15
CA ARG A 256 -15.76 6.82 -1.29
C ARG A 256 -17.05 7.63 -1.25
N GLU A 257 -16.96 8.95 -1.35
CA GLU A 257 -18.14 9.81 -1.48
C GLU A 257 -18.88 9.57 -2.79
N LEU A 258 -18.16 9.36 -3.88
CA LEU A 258 -18.73 9.00 -5.19
C LEU A 258 -19.30 7.57 -5.19
N ARG A 259 -18.64 6.63 -4.50
CA ARG A 259 -18.98 5.19 -4.51
C ARG A 259 -19.84 4.73 -3.33
N ARG A 260 -20.75 5.56 -2.81
CA ARG A 260 -21.62 5.20 -1.65
C ARG A 260 -22.36 3.85 -1.75
N GLN A 261 -22.49 3.26 -2.94
CA GLN A 261 -23.16 1.96 -3.18
C GLN A 261 -22.27 0.95 -3.95
N GLY A 262 -20.95 1.13 -3.97
CA GLY A 262 -20.02 0.23 -4.67
C GLY A 262 -19.76 -1.10 -3.94
N LEU A 263 -19.11 -2.03 -4.64
CA LEU A 263 -18.57 -3.27 -4.05
C LEU A 263 -17.56 -2.91 -2.94
N LYS A 264 -17.74 -3.52 -1.76
CA LYS A 264 -16.82 -3.34 -0.62
C LYS A 264 -15.53 -4.13 -0.86
N GLY A 265 -14.40 -3.45 -0.85
CA GLY A 265 -13.08 -4.09 -0.88
C GLY A 265 -12.69 -4.64 0.48
N LEU A 266 -11.50 -5.26 0.56
CA LEU A 266 -10.98 -5.83 1.81
C LEU A 266 -10.94 -4.79 2.93
N PHE A 267 -10.45 -3.58 2.64
CA PHE A 267 -10.38 -2.52 3.64
C PHE A 267 -11.77 -2.15 4.19
N GLU A 268 -12.79 -2.02 3.33
CA GLU A 268 -14.15 -1.68 3.78
C GLU A 268 -14.76 -2.78 4.65
N VAL A 269 -14.47 -4.05 4.35
CA VAL A 269 -14.88 -5.19 5.18
C VAL A 269 -14.21 -5.10 6.55
N ARG A 270 -12.88 -4.92 6.59
CA ARG A 270 -12.11 -4.83 7.85
C ARG A 270 -12.47 -3.60 8.68
N ALA A 271 -12.73 -2.46 8.04
CA ALA A 271 -13.17 -1.25 8.70
C ALA A 271 -14.54 -1.44 9.38
N GLN A 272 -15.47 -2.13 8.72
CA GLN A 272 -16.77 -2.46 9.32
C GLN A 272 -16.61 -3.42 10.51
N GLU A 273 -15.84 -4.49 10.36
CA GLU A 273 -15.53 -5.43 11.47
C GLU A 273 -14.94 -4.70 12.68
N TYR A 274 -14.03 -3.75 12.43
CA TYR A 274 -13.44 -2.92 13.47
C TYR A 274 -14.51 -2.10 14.20
N LEU A 275 -15.37 -1.39 13.47
CA LEU A 275 -16.46 -0.59 14.04
C LEU A 275 -17.44 -1.42 14.86
N ASP A 276 -17.84 -2.59 14.34
CA ASP A 276 -18.77 -3.50 15.01
C ASP A 276 -18.18 -4.06 16.31
N SER A 277 -16.85 -4.19 16.37
CA SER A 277 -16.14 -4.66 17.57
C SER A 277 -16.15 -3.64 18.71
N LEU A 278 -16.44 -2.37 18.45
CA LEU A 278 -16.34 -1.31 19.47
C LEU A 278 -17.49 -1.42 20.48
N PRO A 279 -17.22 -1.29 21.79
CA PRO A 279 -18.26 -1.42 22.81
C PRO A 279 -19.32 -0.33 22.67
N GLY A 280 -20.57 -0.74 22.44
CA GLY A 280 -21.74 0.16 22.27
C GLY A 280 -22.40 0.15 20.88
N SER A 281 -22.07 -0.81 20.01
CA SER A 281 -22.56 -0.91 18.63
C SER A 281 -24.08 -1.10 18.45
N GLU A 282 -24.86 -1.28 19.52
CA GLU A 282 -26.33 -1.35 19.42
C GLU A 282 -27.07 0.01 19.38
N GLN A 283 -26.41 1.16 19.58
CA GLN A 283 -27.06 2.46 19.37
C GLN A 283 -26.13 3.49 18.74
N ARG A 284 -26.41 3.81 17.47
CA ARG A 284 -25.76 4.84 16.64
C ARG A 284 -25.73 6.20 17.35
N GLY A 285 -24.62 6.49 18.00
CA GLY A 285 -24.33 7.81 18.56
C GLY A 285 -22.83 8.06 18.52
N VAL A 286 -22.39 8.98 17.65
CA VAL A 286 -21.01 9.45 17.49
C VAL A 286 -20.37 9.82 18.84
N ASN A 287 -21.19 10.29 19.80
CA ASN A 287 -20.74 10.67 21.14
C ASN A 287 -20.39 9.50 22.09
N LYS A 288 -20.81 8.25 21.80
CA LYS A 288 -20.41 7.06 22.58
C LYS A 288 -19.18 6.35 21.97
N PHE A 289 -18.99 6.44 20.66
CA PHE A 289 -17.81 5.93 19.93
C PHE A 289 -16.49 6.49 20.49
N LEU A 290 -16.46 7.78 20.84
CA LEU A 290 -15.29 8.47 21.41
C LEU A 290 -14.82 7.91 22.77
N LYS A 291 -15.71 7.26 23.53
CA LYS A 291 -15.37 6.69 24.85
C LYS A 291 -14.76 5.28 24.75
N GLY A 292 -14.96 4.56 23.65
CA GLY A 292 -14.52 3.16 23.48
C GLY A 292 -13.06 2.99 23.01
N LEU A 293 -12.53 3.96 22.28
CA LEU A 293 -11.20 3.91 21.65
C LEU A 293 -10.04 3.88 22.66
N GLY A 294 -10.23 4.36 23.89
CA GLY A 294 -9.19 4.35 24.93
C GLY A 294 -8.85 2.97 25.49
N ASN A 295 -9.74 1.98 25.35
CA ASN A 295 -9.64 0.72 26.10
C ASN A 295 -9.04 -0.46 25.31
N LYS A 296 -8.87 -0.36 23.98
CA LYS A 296 -8.54 -1.52 23.13
C LYS A 296 -7.09 -1.64 22.63
N MET A 297 -6.13 -0.88 23.19
CA MET A 297 -4.70 -1.22 23.02
C MET A 297 -4.26 -2.52 23.74
N LYS A 298 -5.20 -3.24 24.38
CA LYS A 298 -4.94 -4.47 25.14
C LYS A 298 -4.95 -5.77 24.32
N PHE A 299 -5.19 -5.73 23.01
CA PHE A 299 -5.13 -6.93 22.16
C PHE A 299 -3.72 -7.28 21.65
N LEU A 300 -2.73 -6.41 21.85
CA LEU A 300 -1.31 -6.67 21.59
C LEU A 300 -0.52 -7.09 22.84
N SER A 301 -1.19 -7.25 24.00
CA SER A 301 -0.53 -7.49 25.29
C SER A 301 -0.96 -8.76 26.01
N LYS A 302 -1.55 -9.74 25.32
CA LYS A 302 -1.77 -11.06 25.93
C LYS A 302 -0.71 -12.04 25.43
N LYS A 303 0.18 -12.35 26.39
CA LYS A 303 1.22 -13.37 26.42
C LYS A 303 0.95 -14.59 25.55
#